data_AF-A0A7J6TWJ2-F1
#
_entry.id   AF-A0A7J6TWJ2-F1
#
_cell.length_a   1.000
_cell.length_b   1.000
_cell.length_c   1.000
_cell.angle_alpha   90.00
_cell.angle_beta   90.00
_cell.angle_gamma   90.00
#
_symmetry.space_group_name_H-M   'P 1'
#
loop_
_entity.id
_entity.type
_entity.pdbx_description
1 polymer ?
#
loop_
_entity_poly.entity_id
_entity_poly.type
_entity_poly.pdbx_seq_one_letter_code
_entity_poly.pdbx_strand_id
1 'polypeptide(L)'
;MNNLDISSAIQSYKHAVLAYLNFGHWSKIVPVAQKAVKIPHADVMKNTITAGLLAVDYFTWSRQSTQGKEMLSTIERLADKSGRGCPEYINSLLKAYQSCIMAGDYETAYGHFYRSWEKGPDADDLFPLKRAQVMALKCGRSDLVYDAIAEIYRNRGSCLSTIPFLSAMVSFGLEQIGDYEAAERVARDGYACEGATADDIWLDHAVIHSLYFQGPKRQQDALDFFRDHHESW
;
A
#
# COMPACT_ATOMS: atom_id res chain seq x y z
N MET A 1 -9.06 -11.12 22.75
CA MET A 1 -9.67 -10.37 21.62
C MET A 1 -10.10 -11.41 20.61
N ASN A 2 -11.27 -11.28 19.99
CA ASN A 2 -11.69 -12.30 19.01
C ASN A 2 -10.95 -12.08 17.67
N ASN A 3 -10.96 -13.07 16.79
CA ASN A 3 -10.29 -13.00 15.49
C ASN A 3 -10.92 -11.98 14.53
N LEU A 4 -12.23 -11.76 14.65
CA LEU A 4 -13.02 -10.87 13.79
C LEU A 4 -12.59 -9.41 13.99
N ASP A 5 -12.38 -8.99 15.24
CA ASP A 5 -11.95 -7.63 15.60
C ASP A 5 -10.58 -7.30 14.96
N ILE A 6 -9.62 -8.23 15.06
CA ILE A 6 -8.27 -8.04 14.49
C ILE A 6 -8.33 -8.01 12.96
N SER A 7 -9.10 -8.93 12.36
CA SER A 7 -9.24 -9.01 10.91
C SER A 7 -9.89 -7.76 10.33
N SER A 8 -10.94 -7.24 10.98
CA SER A 8 -11.60 -5.99 10.60
C SER A 8 -10.62 -4.81 10.66
N ALA A 9 -9.85 -4.69 11.75
CA ALA A 9 -8.86 -3.62 11.88
C ALA A 9 -7.76 -3.69 10.82
N ILE A 10 -7.30 -4.90 10.46
CA ILE A 10 -6.33 -5.12 9.36
C ILE A 10 -6.90 -4.60 8.04
N GLN A 11 -8.15 -4.96 7.71
CA GLN A 11 -8.77 -4.54 6.44
C GLN A 11 -9.01 -3.04 6.41
N SER A 12 -9.52 -2.45 7.49
CA SER A 12 -9.68 -1.00 7.59
C SER A 12 -8.35 -0.25 7.44
N TYR A 13 -7.26 -0.78 8.00
CA TYR A 13 -5.94 -0.18 7.86
C TYR A 13 -5.44 -0.21 6.41
N LYS A 14 -5.51 -1.37 5.77
CA LYS A 14 -5.08 -1.55 4.38
C LYS A 14 -5.86 -0.64 3.44
N HIS A 15 -7.18 -0.60 3.60
CA HIS A 15 -8.03 0.32 2.85
C HIS A 15 -7.62 1.77 3.08
N ALA A 16 -7.42 2.19 4.33
CA ALA A 16 -7.00 3.57 4.63
C ALA A 16 -5.65 3.94 4.01
N VAL A 17 -4.73 2.99 3.89
CA VAL A 17 -3.44 3.19 3.21
C VAL A 17 -3.61 3.28 1.69
N LEU A 18 -4.41 2.39 1.11
CA LEU A 18 -4.65 2.35 -0.34
C LEU A 18 -5.40 3.60 -0.81
N ALA A 19 -6.44 4.00 -0.08
CA ALA A 19 -7.23 5.22 -0.33
C ALA A 19 -6.56 6.51 0.18
N TYR A 20 -5.32 6.44 0.68
CA TYR A 20 -4.56 7.60 1.15
C TYR A 20 -5.27 8.48 2.22
N LEU A 21 -6.13 7.87 3.03
CA LEU A 21 -6.84 8.56 4.11
C LEU A 21 -5.83 9.13 5.11
N ASN A 22 -6.23 10.19 5.82
CA ASN A 22 -5.37 10.80 6.84
C ASN A 22 -4.88 9.79 7.92
N PHE A 23 -3.76 10.10 8.57
CA PHE A 23 -3.15 9.25 9.59
C PHE A 23 -4.07 8.92 10.79
N GLY A 24 -5.14 9.70 11.00
CA GLY A 24 -6.17 9.38 12.01
C GLY A 24 -6.84 8.03 11.74
N HIS A 25 -7.09 7.69 10.47
CA HIS A 25 -7.64 6.39 10.08
C HIS A 25 -6.62 5.26 10.29
N TRP A 26 -5.35 5.53 9.99
CA TRP A 26 -4.26 4.55 10.09
C TRP A 26 -4.00 4.20 11.56
N SER A 27 -4.04 5.21 12.45
CA SER A 27 -3.75 5.04 13.88
C SER A 27 -4.65 4.04 14.61
N LYS A 28 -5.85 3.74 14.07
CA LYS A 28 -6.82 2.81 14.65
C LYS A 28 -6.29 1.38 14.80
N ILE A 29 -5.28 0.98 14.01
CA ILE A 29 -4.66 -0.35 14.14
C ILE A 29 -3.82 -0.50 15.42
N VAL A 30 -3.26 0.61 15.93
CA VAL A 30 -2.30 0.60 17.05
C VAL A 30 -2.87 0.00 18.32
N PRO A 31 -4.02 0.45 18.87
CA PRO A 31 -4.57 -0.14 20.09
C PRO A 31 -4.95 -1.61 19.92
N VAL A 32 -5.37 -2.02 18.72
CA VAL A 32 -5.69 -3.41 18.37
C VAL A 32 -4.42 -4.27 18.41
N ALA A 33 -3.37 -3.84 17.71
CA ALA A 33 -2.07 -4.52 17.68
C ALA A 33 -1.47 -4.62 19.08
N GLN A 34 -1.41 -3.53 19.83
CA GLN A 34 -0.86 -3.49 21.20
C GLN A 34 -1.57 -4.46 22.16
N LYS A 35 -2.90 -4.60 22.03
CA LYS A 35 -3.66 -5.57 22.84
C LYS A 35 -3.44 -7.00 22.38
N ALA A 36 -3.36 -7.24 21.06
CA ALA A 36 -3.15 -8.56 20.49
C ALA A 36 -1.76 -9.14 20.85
N VAL A 37 -0.69 -8.34 20.77
CA VAL A 37 0.68 -8.79 21.08
C VAL A 37 0.92 -9.10 22.56
N LYS A 38 0.14 -8.49 23.46
CA LYS A 38 0.24 -8.72 24.92
C LYS A 38 -0.35 -10.05 25.35
N ILE A 39 -1.38 -10.54 24.66
CA ILE A 39 -2.10 -11.77 24.98
C ILE A 39 -2.20 -12.61 23.70
N PRO A 40 -1.06 -13.17 23.22
CA PRO A 40 -1.05 -13.92 21.98
C PRO A 40 -1.80 -15.25 22.18
N HIS A 41 -2.79 -15.50 21.31
CA HIS A 41 -3.45 -16.80 21.22
C HIS A 41 -3.01 -17.50 19.93
N ALA A 42 -2.74 -18.81 20.01
CA ALA A 42 -2.24 -19.59 18.87
C ALA A 42 -3.15 -19.47 17.63
N ASP A 43 -4.46 -19.51 17.83
CA ASP A 43 -5.46 -19.50 16.74
C ASP A 43 -5.53 -18.18 15.96
N VAL A 44 -4.99 -17.09 16.51
CA VAL A 44 -4.97 -15.77 15.87
C VAL A 44 -3.55 -15.22 15.72
N MET A 45 -2.52 -16.06 15.88
CA MET A 45 -1.12 -15.64 15.82
C MET A 45 -0.80 -14.93 14.51
N LYS A 46 -1.27 -15.48 13.38
CA LYS A 46 -1.11 -14.89 12.03
C LYS A 46 -1.64 -13.45 11.96
N ASN A 47 -2.84 -13.22 12.48
CA ASN A 47 -3.47 -11.91 12.47
C ASN A 47 -2.87 -10.97 13.50
N THR A 48 -2.38 -11.51 14.63
CA THR A 48 -1.65 -10.74 15.65
C THR A 48 -0.35 -10.18 15.09
N ILE A 49 0.44 -11.02 14.40
CA ILE A 49 1.68 -10.60 13.74
C ILE A 49 1.38 -9.58 12.63
N THR A 50 0.40 -9.86 11.77
CA THR A 50 -0.01 -8.94 10.70
C THR A 50 -0.41 -7.58 11.26
N ALA A 51 -1.31 -7.52 12.25
CA ALA A 51 -1.73 -6.26 12.88
C ALA A 51 -0.55 -5.51 13.51
N GLY A 52 0.39 -6.26 14.13
CA GLY A 52 1.65 -5.73 14.61
C GLY A 52 2.49 -5.04 13.54
N LEU A 53 2.70 -5.71 12.40
CA LEU A 53 3.44 -5.16 11.26
C LEU A 53 2.74 -3.94 10.65
N LEU A 54 1.40 -3.90 10.64
CA LEU A 54 0.66 -2.72 10.21
C LEU A 54 0.76 -1.55 11.22
N ALA A 55 0.89 -1.83 12.51
CA ALA A 55 1.22 -0.79 13.49
C ALA A 55 2.65 -0.28 13.30
N VAL A 56 3.61 -1.16 12.98
CA VAL A 56 4.98 -0.77 12.60
C VAL A 56 4.97 0.15 11.38
N ASP A 57 4.18 -0.17 10.36
CA ASP A 57 3.96 0.67 9.19
C ASP A 57 3.49 2.07 9.58
N TYR A 58 2.43 2.16 10.38
CA TYR A 58 1.90 3.44 10.87
C TYR A 58 2.97 4.26 11.57
N PHE A 59 3.71 3.65 12.50
CA PHE A 59 4.77 4.35 13.24
C PHE A 59 5.89 4.84 12.32
N THR A 60 6.22 4.08 11.28
CA THR A 60 7.24 4.47 10.29
C THR A 60 6.82 5.72 9.54
N TRP A 61 5.60 5.72 8.98
CA TRP A 61 5.12 6.81 8.13
C TRP A 61 4.66 8.04 8.91
N SER A 62 4.25 7.87 10.17
CA SER A 62 3.95 8.98 11.09
C SER A 62 5.18 9.52 11.84
N ARG A 63 6.40 9.11 11.44
CA ARG A 63 7.70 9.56 12.01
C ARG A 63 7.90 9.23 13.49
N GLN A 64 7.26 8.17 13.98
CA GLN A 64 7.41 7.61 15.32
C GLN A 64 8.40 6.44 15.31
N SER A 65 9.63 6.71 14.86
CA SER A 65 10.62 5.66 14.56
C SER A 65 10.98 4.80 15.78
N THR A 66 11.05 5.36 16.98
CA THR A 66 11.31 4.61 18.22
C THR A 66 10.20 3.58 18.48
N GLN A 67 8.93 4.00 18.46
CA GLN A 67 7.79 3.12 18.65
C GLN A 67 7.71 2.03 17.56
N GLY A 68 8.03 2.40 16.32
CA GLY A 68 8.11 1.44 15.21
C GLY A 68 9.13 0.34 15.46
N LYS A 69 10.35 0.69 15.90
CA LYS A 69 11.43 -0.25 16.23
C LYS A 69 11.08 -1.17 17.40
N GLU A 70 10.46 -0.61 18.45
CA GLU A 70 10.02 -1.38 19.62
C GLU A 70 8.92 -2.39 19.28
N MET A 71 7.93 -1.97 18.49
CA MET A 71 6.87 -2.85 18.00
C MET A 71 7.46 -3.94 17.10
N LEU A 72 8.33 -3.59 16.15
CA LEU A 72 8.99 -4.55 15.26
C LEU A 72 9.74 -5.62 16.05
N SER A 73 10.55 -5.21 17.03
CA SER A 73 11.26 -6.12 17.93
C SER A 73 10.33 -7.06 18.70
N THR A 74 9.12 -6.58 19.05
CA THR A 74 8.09 -7.41 19.70
C THR A 74 7.52 -8.45 18.75
N ILE A 75 7.27 -8.07 17.49
CA ILE A 75 6.75 -8.97 16.46
C ILE A 75 7.78 -10.03 16.08
N GLU A 76 9.06 -9.69 15.97
CA GLU A 76 10.14 -10.65 15.73
C GLU A 76 10.14 -11.76 16.79
N ARG A 77 10.14 -11.36 18.08
CA ARG A 77 10.08 -12.33 19.19
C ARG A 77 8.83 -13.21 19.16
N LEU A 78 7.69 -12.67 18.72
CA LEU A 78 6.45 -13.44 18.59
C LEU A 78 6.53 -14.43 17.42
N ALA A 79 7.08 -14.01 16.28
CA ALA A 79 7.29 -14.86 15.12
C ALA A 79 8.21 -16.05 15.48
N ASP A 80 9.32 -15.80 16.19
CA ASP A 80 10.25 -16.84 16.63
C ASP A 80 9.60 -17.84 17.60
N LYS A 81 8.84 -17.33 18.59
CA LYS A 81 8.17 -18.17 19.60
C LYS A 81 7.05 -19.04 19.05
N SER A 82 6.47 -18.67 17.90
CA SER A 82 5.29 -19.34 17.37
C SER A 82 5.54 -20.80 16.97
N GLY A 83 6.80 -21.22 16.76
CA GLY A 83 7.24 -22.61 16.51
C GLY A 83 6.73 -23.22 15.19
N ARG A 84 5.65 -22.69 14.62
CA ARG A 84 5.18 -22.91 13.25
C ARG A 84 5.67 -21.72 12.44
N GLY A 85 6.50 -21.95 11.43
CA GLY A 85 7.00 -20.86 10.59
C GLY A 85 5.87 -19.95 10.13
N CYS A 86 6.05 -18.63 10.27
CA CYS A 86 5.11 -17.67 9.71
C CYS A 86 4.94 -17.95 8.21
N PRO A 87 3.71 -17.83 7.66
CA PRO A 87 3.51 -17.89 6.22
C PRO A 87 4.51 -16.99 5.48
N GLU A 88 4.98 -17.45 4.32
CA GLU A 88 6.07 -16.79 3.58
C GLU A 88 5.82 -15.30 3.34
N TYR A 89 4.58 -14.92 3.01
CA TYR A 89 4.22 -13.53 2.79
C TYR A 89 4.34 -12.66 4.06
N ILE A 90 3.97 -13.18 5.24
CA ILE A 90 4.16 -12.47 6.52
C ILE A 90 5.64 -12.34 6.86
N ASN A 91 6.42 -13.40 6.63
CA ASN A 91 7.86 -13.36 6.82
C ASN A 91 8.53 -12.34 5.88
N SER A 92 8.05 -12.26 4.63
CA SER A 92 8.52 -11.26 3.67
C SER A 92 8.14 -9.86 4.11
N LEU A 93 6.92 -9.64 4.61
CA LEU A 93 6.50 -8.36 5.17
C LEU A 93 7.35 -7.93 6.39
N LEU A 94 7.65 -8.88 7.29
CA LEU A 94 8.55 -8.65 8.43
C LEU A 94 9.95 -8.20 7.95
N LYS A 95 10.54 -8.93 7.00
CA LYS A 95 11.86 -8.58 6.41
C LYS A 95 11.85 -7.24 5.68
N ALA A 96 10.73 -6.87 5.06
CA ALA A 96 10.57 -5.56 4.44
C ALA A 96 10.72 -4.43 5.47
N TYR A 97 10.04 -4.55 6.62
CA TYR A 97 10.15 -3.56 7.69
C TYR A 97 11.50 -3.57 8.39
N GLN A 98 12.14 -4.74 8.55
CA GLN A 98 13.54 -4.80 9.01
C GLN A 98 14.46 -4.00 8.10
N SER A 99 14.37 -4.23 6.78
CA SER A 99 15.20 -3.52 5.79
C SER A 99 14.92 -2.02 5.79
N CYS A 100 13.64 -1.64 5.78
CA CYS A 100 13.22 -0.23 5.73
C CYS A 100 13.53 0.56 7.01
N ILE A 101 13.26 0.00 8.20
CA ILE A 101 13.29 0.74 9.48
C ILE A 101 14.63 0.60 10.19
N MET A 102 15.23 -0.59 10.12
CA MET A 102 16.47 -0.87 10.85
C MET A 102 17.70 -0.56 10.00
N ALA A 103 17.69 -0.94 8.72
CA ALA A 103 18.83 -0.77 7.82
C ALA A 103 18.76 0.50 6.96
N GLY A 104 17.57 1.07 6.74
CA GLY A 104 17.38 2.14 5.76
C GLY A 104 17.61 1.67 4.32
N ASP A 105 17.53 0.36 4.07
CA ASP A 105 17.74 -0.26 2.78
C ASP A 105 16.38 -0.43 2.07
N TYR A 106 16.02 0.60 1.30
CA TYR A 106 14.75 0.66 0.59
C TYR A 106 14.69 -0.28 -0.62
N GLU A 107 15.83 -0.61 -1.25
CA GLU A 107 15.85 -1.52 -2.40
C GLU A 107 15.62 -2.97 -1.96
N THR A 108 16.26 -3.40 -0.87
CA THR A 108 15.95 -4.71 -0.25
C THR A 108 14.52 -4.73 0.29
N ALA A 109 14.05 -3.62 0.90
CA ALA A 109 12.66 -3.52 1.36
C ALA A 109 11.64 -3.66 0.22
N TYR A 110 11.91 -3.05 -0.95
CA TYR A 110 11.10 -3.21 -2.16
C TYR A 110 10.90 -4.69 -2.50
N GLY A 111 12.00 -5.45 -2.63
CA GLY A 111 11.94 -6.87 -3.01
C GLY A 111 11.14 -7.71 -2.01
N HIS A 112 11.24 -7.39 -0.72
CA HIS A 112 10.47 -8.06 0.33
C HIS A 112 8.98 -7.68 0.33
N PHE A 113 8.62 -6.43 0.11
CA PHE A 113 7.22 -6.02 -0.06
C PHE A 113 6.59 -6.66 -1.29
N TYR A 114 7.30 -6.66 -2.42
CA TYR A 114 6.83 -7.29 -3.64
C TYR A 114 6.62 -8.81 -3.46
N ARG A 115 7.59 -9.51 -2.86
CA ARG A 115 7.45 -10.95 -2.54
C ARG A 115 6.31 -11.24 -1.57
N SER A 116 6.04 -10.34 -0.63
CA SER A 116 4.88 -10.46 0.26
C SER A 116 3.57 -10.45 -0.52
N TRP A 117 3.43 -9.55 -1.50
CA TRP A 117 2.27 -9.54 -2.39
C TRP A 117 2.22 -10.82 -3.26
N GLU A 118 3.33 -11.18 -3.92
CA GLU A 118 3.41 -12.32 -4.84
C GLU A 118 3.07 -13.67 -4.18
N LYS A 119 3.47 -13.86 -2.91
CA LYS A 119 3.21 -15.09 -2.13
C LYS A 119 1.99 -14.97 -1.22
N GLY A 120 1.27 -13.85 -1.31
CA GLY A 120 0.05 -13.60 -0.55
C GLY A 120 -1.08 -14.54 -0.96
N PRO A 121 -2.00 -14.89 -0.04
CA PRO A 121 -3.14 -15.74 -0.35
C PRO A 121 -4.23 -15.01 -1.15
N ASP A 122 -4.19 -13.68 -1.17
CA ASP A 122 -5.15 -12.81 -1.82
C ASP A 122 -4.40 -11.93 -2.80
N ALA A 123 -4.55 -12.21 -4.09
CA ALA A 123 -3.83 -11.50 -5.13
C ALA A 123 -4.35 -10.07 -5.31
N ASP A 124 -5.50 -9.73 -4.71
CA ASP A 124 -6.13 -8.40 -4.72
C ASP A 124 -5.76 -7.57 -3.48
N ASP A 125 -4.99 -8.15 -2.54
CA ASP A 125 -4.38 -7.43 -1.43
C ASP A 125 -3.25 -6.53 -1.93
N LEU A 126 -3.60 -5.36 -2.47
CA LEU A 126 -2.63 -4.43 -3.07
C LEU A 126 -1.76 -3.71 -2.03
N PHE A 127 -1.99 -3.89 -0.73
CA PHE A 127 -1.25 -3.17 0.32
C PHE A 127 0.28 -3.39 0.24
N PRO A 128 0.81 -4.64 0.18
CA PRO A 128 2.25 -4.83 0.11
C PRO A 128 2.82 -4.32 -1.21
N LEU A 129 2.07 -4.43 -2.32
CA LEU A 129 2.45 -3.87 -3.61
C LEU A 129 2.55 -2.34 -3.56
N LYS A 130 1.59 -1.65 -2.95
CA LYS A 130 1.65 -0.19 -2.75
C LYS A 130 2.89 0.20 -1.94
N ARG A 131 3.26 -0.58 -0.93
CA ARG A 131 4.49 -0.34 -0.17
C ARG A 131 5.75 -0.61 -0.98
N ALA A 132 5.77 -1.63 -1.84
CA ALA A 132 6.85 -1.82 -2.80
C ALA A 132 6.97 -0.59 -3.71
N GLN A 133 5.87 -0.10 -4.31
CA GLN A 133 5.86 1.10 -5.15
C GLN A 133 6.45 2.33 -4.42
N VAL A 134 6.11 2.53 -3.14
CA VAL A 134 6.68 3.61 -2.32
C VAL A 134 8.18 3.43 -2.08
N MET A 135 8.66 2.21 -1.86
CA MET A 135 10.10 1.94 -1.72
C MET A 135 10.87 2.23 -3.02
N ALA A 136 10.33 1.80 -4.18
CA ALA A 136 10.91 2.12 -5.48
C ALA A 136 11.05 3.64 -5.70
N LEU A 137 10.02 4.40 -5.33
CA LEU A 137 10.05 5.86 -5.35
C LEU A 137 11.14 6.44 -4.43
N LYS A 138 11.31 5.89 -3.21
CA LYS A 138 12.36 6.31 -2.28
C LYS A 138 13.77 6.05 -2.80
N CYS A 139 13.96 5.01 -3.62
CA CYS A 139 15.23 4.71 -4.28
C CYS A 139 15.47 5.52 -5.57
N GLY A 140 14.49 6.31 -6.04
CA GLY A 140 14.56 6.95 -7.35
C GLY A 140 14.54 5.96 -8.52
N ARG A 141 13.94 4.78 -8.33
CA ARG A 141 13.87 3.69 -9.31
C ARG A 141 12.51 3.69 -10.02
N SER A 142 12.30 4.66 -10.92
CA SER A 142 11.06 4.79 -11.69
C SER A 142 10.72 3.54 -12.51
N ASP A 143 11.74 2.79 -12.96
CA ASP A 143 11.59 1.49 -13.59
C ASP A 143 10.83 0.50 -12.68
N LEU A 144 11.25 0.40 -11.41
CA LEU A 144 10.62 -0.48 -10.42
C LEU A 144 9.23 -0.03 -9.96
N VAL A 145 8.94 1.28 -10.04
CA VAL A 145 7.60 1.83 -9.73
C VAL A 145 6.58 1.27 -10.72
N TYR A 146 6.93 1.20 -12.01
CA TYR A 146 6.05 0.69 -13.06
C TYR A 146 6.06 -0.84 -13.14
N ASP A 147 7.24 -1.49 -13.12
CA ASP A 147 7.40 -2.90 -13.48
C ASP A 147 6.51 -3.86 -12.67
N ALA A 148 6.46 -3.69 -11.34
CA ALA A 148 5.66 -4.54 -10.46
C ALA A 148 4.15 -4.46 -10.73
N ILE A 149 3.68 -3.29 -11.16
CA ILE A 149 2.26 -3.03 -11.44
C ILE A 149 1.93 -3.35 -12.90
N ALA A 150 2.88 -3.14 -13.81
CA ALA A 150 2.79 -3.50 -15.21
C ALA A 150 2.67 -5.02 -15.39
N GLU A 151 3.31 -5.82 -14.54
CA GLU A 151 3.11 -7.28 -14.53
C GLU A 151 1.66 -7.67 -14.22
N ILE A 152 1.05 -7.04 -13.21
CA ILE A 152 -0.35 -7.28 -12.86
C ILE A 152 -1.25 -6.84 -14.00
N TYR A 153 -0.98 -5.66 -14.57
CA TYR A 153 -1.69 -5.12 -15.71
C TYR A 153 -1.65 -6.07 -16.91
N ARG A 154 -0.47 -6.57 -17.28
CA ARG A 154 -0.28 -7.51 -18.39
C ARG A 154 -0.96 -8.87 -18.13
N ASN A 155 -0.86 -9.38 -16.92
CA ASN A 155 -1.34 -10.72 -16.58
C ASN A 155 -2.85 -10.77 -16.31
N ARG A 156 -3.47 -9.64 -15.92
CA ARG A 156 -4.90 -9.55 -15.59
C ARG A 156 -5.76 -8.88 -16.66
N GLY A 157 -5.16 -8.25 -17.68
CA GLY A 157 -5.88 -7.69 -18.82
C GLY A 157 -6.95 -6.67 -18.42
N SER A 158 -8.11 -6.71 -19.07
CA SER A 158 -9.26 -5.79 -18.87
C SER A 158 -9.95 -5.89 -17.49
N CYS A 159 -9.39 -6.65 -16.54
CA CYS A 159 -9.91 -6.85 -15.19
C CYS A 159 -9.40 -5.80 -14.17
N LEU A 160 -8.60 -4.82 -14.62
CA LEU A 160 -8.08 -3.74 -13.77
C LEU A 160 -9.19 -2.92 -13.12
N SER A 161 -10.28 -2.76 -13.84
CA SER A 161 -11.50 -2.07 -13.47
C SER A 161 -12.23 -2.69 -12.28
N THR A 162 -11.96 -3.95 -11.94
CA THR A 162 -12.66 -4.64 -10.85
C THR A 162 -11.83 -4.71 -9.57
N ILE A 163 -10.58 -4.23 -9.59
CA ILE A 163 -9.70 -4.23 -8.41
C ILE A 163 -9.54 -2.78 -7.96
N PRO A 164 -10.14 -2.39 -6.80
CA PRO A 164 -10.02 -1.04 -6.28
C PRO A 164 -8.56 -0.58 -6.18
N PHE A 165 -8.32 0.71 -6.45
CA PHE A 165 -7.01 1.37 -6.38
C PHE A 165 -5.98 0.96 -7.44
N LEU A 166 -6.21 -0.12 -8.18
CA LEU A 166 -5.20 -0.64 -9.12
C LEU A 166 -4.97 0.32 -10.29
N SER A 167 -6.03 0.86 -10.88
CA SER A 167 -5.92 1.81 -12.00
C SER A 167 -5.08 3.04 -11.63
N ALA A 168 -5.28 3.59 -10.43
CA ALA A 168 -4.52 4.74 -9.99
C ALA A 168 -3.05 4.40 -9.69
N MET A 169 -2.79 3.21 -9.12
CA MET A 169 -1.43 2.70 -8.95
C MET A 169 -0.69 2.50 -10.29
N VAL A 170 -1.37 1.96 -11.31
CA VAL A 170 -0.83 1.80 -12.68
C VAL A 170 -0.54 3.15 -13.31
N SER A 171 -1.50 4.08 -13.24
CA SER A 171 -1.36 5.41 -13.82
C SER A 171 -0.16 6.15 -13.22
N PHE A 172 0.03 6.10 -11.90
CA PHE A 172 1.21 6.66 -11.27
C PHE A 172 2.52 6.02 -11.74
N GLY A 173 2.55 4.71 -11.95
CA GLY A 173 3.72 4.05 -12.54
C GLY A 173 4.06 4.58 -13.93
N LEU A 174 3.06 4.77 -14.78
CA LEU A 174 3.21 5.35 -16.12
C LEU A 174 3.69 6.80 -16.07
N GLU A 175 3.17 7.60 -15.13
CA GLU A 175 3.63 8.97 -14.86
C GLU A 175 5.13 8.99 -14.51
N GLN A 176 5.59 8.09 -13.63
CA GLN A 176 6.99 8.06 -13.20
C GLN A 176 7.98 7.70 -14.32
N ILE A 177 7.53 7.05 -15.41
CA ILE A 177 8.35 6.76 -16.59
C ILE A 177 8.12 7.75 -17.75
N GLY A 178 7.27 8.76 -17.56
CA GLY A 178 7.00 9.82 -18.54
C GLY A 178 5.97 9.49 -19.61
N ASP A 179 5.23 8.37 -19.50
CA ASP A 179 4.12 8.04 -20.41
C ASP A 179 2.82 8.67 -19.92
N TYR A 180 2.77 10.00 -19.95
CA TYR A 180 1.66 10.78 -19.40
C TYR A 180 0.34 10.59 -20.15
N GLU A 181 0.39 10.26 -21.46
CA GLU A 181 -0.82 9.98 -22.23
C GLU A 181 -1.43 8.62 -21.81
N ALA A 182 -0.62 7.59 -21.61
CA ALA A 182 -1.10 6.31 -21.10
C ALA A 182 -1.57 6.44 -19.66
N ALA A 183 -0.85 7.20 -18.83
CA ALA A 183 -1.25 7.48 -17.45
C ALA A 183 -2.65 8.12 -17.39
N GLU A 184 -2.92 9.15 -18.22
CA GLU A 184 -4.25 9.78 -18.30
C GLU A 184 -5.32 8.77 -18.71
N ARG A 185 -5.08 7.97 -19.77
CA ARG A 185 -6.05 6.98 -20.24
C ARG A 185 -6.41 5.97 -19.15
N VAL A 186 -5.41 5.40 -18.48
CA VAL A 186 -5.63 4.41 -17.41
C VAL A 186 -6.41 5.00 -16.23
N ALA A 187 -6.11 6.25 -15.84
CA ALA A 187 -6.85 6.90 -14.76
C ALA A 187 -8.32 7.17 -15.15
N ARG A 188 -8.57 7.63 -16.39
CA ARG A 188 -9.93 7.83 -16.91
C ARG A 188 -10.72 6.54 -17.04
N ASP A 189 -10.08 5.45 -17.47
CA ASP A 189 -10.69 4.12 -17.52
C ASP A 189 -11.05 3.63 -16.10
N GLY A 190 -10.24 3.98 -15.10
CA GLY A 190 -10.55 3.78 -13.67
C GLY A 190 -11.90 4.38 -13.27
N TYR A 191 -12.13 5.67 -13.56
CA TYR A 191 -13.42 6.32 -13.26
C TYR A 191 -14.61 5.67 -13.95
N ALA A 192 -14.45 5.26 -15.22
CA ALA A 192 -15.53 4.61 -15.96
C ALA A 192 -15.99 3.30 -15.29
N CYS A 193 -15.13 2.73 -14.46
CA CYS A 193 -15.36 1.46 -13.79
C CYS A 193 -15.74 1.62 -12.31
N GLU A 194 -15.33 2.72 -11.68
CA GLU A 194 -15.56 3.00 -10.26
C GLU A 194 -17.01 3.30 -9.85
N GLY A 195 -18.01 3.03 -10.69
CA GLY A 195 -19.42 3.17 -10.31
C GLY A 195 -19.71 2.66 -8.88
N ALA A 196 -19.98 3.59 -7.96
CA ALA A 196 -20.22 3.37 -6.52
C ALA A 196 -19.09 2.74 -5.68
N THR A 197 -17.89 2.52 -6.20
CA THR A 197 -16.76 1.94 -5.44
C THR A 197 -15.82 3.05 -4.96
N ALA A 198 -16.06 3.55 -3.75
CA ALA A 198 -15.19 4.36 -2.89
C ALA A 198 -14.24 5.36 -3.60
N ASP A 199 -14.53 6.65 -3.47
CA ASP A 199 -13.74 7.80 -3.95
C ASP A 199 -12.21 7.56 -3.89
N ASP A 200 -11.63 7.02 -4.97
CA ASP A 200 -10.17 6.84 -5.07
C ASP A 200 -9.55 8.18 -5.46
N ILE A 201 -9.19 8.96 -4.44
CA ILE A 201 -8.47 10.22 -4.60
C ILE A 201 -7.18 10.07 -5.43
N TRP A 202 -6.61 8.87 -5.53
CA TRP A 202 -5.45 8.65 -6.40
C TRP A 202 -5.79 8.73 -7.89
N LEU A 203 -7.02 8.44 -8.30
CA LEU A 203 -7.45 8.67 -9.69
C LEU A 203 -7.50 10.17 -10.00
N ASP A 204 -7.98 11.00 -9.06
CA ASP A 204 -7.96 12.46 -9.20
C ASP A 204 -6.51 12.93 -9.35
N HIS A 205 -5.62 12.48 -8.46
CA HIS A 205 -4.19 12.79 -8.49
C HIS A 205 -3.58 12.43 -9.85
N ALA A 206 -3.85 11.21 -10.30
CA ALA A 206 -3.30 10.65 -11.53
C ALA A 206 -3.74 11.43 -12.77
N VAL A 207 -5.02 11.80 -12.87
CA VAL A 207 -5.50 12.62 -14.00
C VAL A 207 -4.85 14.00 -13.97
N ILE A 208 -4.85 14.69 -12.82
CA ILE A 208 -4.29 16.04 -12.70
C ILE A 208 -2.81 16.05 -13.09
N HIS A 209 -2.02 15.12 -12.54
CA HIS A 209 -0.60 15.04 -12.83
C HIS A 209 -0.33 14.69 -14.30
N SER A 210 -1.04 13.71 -14.84
CA SER A 210 -0.89 13.31 -16.25
C SER A 210 -1.19 14.48 -17.19
N LEU A 211 -2.27 15.23 -16.94
CA LEU A 211 -2.61 16.43 -17.71
C LEU A 211 -1.52 17.50 -17.59
N TYR A 212 -1.07 17.79 -16.37
CA TYR A 212 -0.09 18.84 -16.12
C TYR A 212 1.25 18.57 -16.83
N PHE A 213 1.74 17.32 -16.77
CA PHE A 213 3.05 16.94 -17.32
C PHE A 213 3.06 16.69 -18.84
N GLN A 214 1.91 16.59 -19.51
CA GLN A 214 1.83 16.60 -20.97
C GLN A 214 2.19 17.97 -21.60
N GLY A 215 2.34 19.02 -20.79
CA GLY A 215 2.89 20.30 -21.18
C GLY A 215 1.87 21.43 -21.28
N PRO A 216 2.29 22.64 -21.73
CA PRO A 216 1.55 23.88 -21.53
C PRO A 216 0.12 23.88 -22.09
N LYS A 217 -0.14 23.10 -23.14
CA LYS A 217 -1.47 23.02 -23.77
C LYS A 217 -2.51 22.29 -22.92
N ARG A 218 -2.07 21.44 -21.98
CA ARG A 218 -2.94 20.61 -21.12
C ARG A 218 -3.01 21.12 -19.68
N GLN A 219 -2.21 22.13 -19.32
CA GLN A 219 -2.18 22.69 -17.96
C GLN A 219 -3.53 23.27 -17.52
N GLN A 220 -4.26 23.92 -18.44
CA GLN A 220 -5.59 24.46 -18.12
C GLN A 220 -6.57 23.33 -17.80
N ASP A 221 -6.55 22.24 -18.58
CA ASP A 221 -7.37 21.05 -18.31
C ASP A 221 -7.07 20.48 -16.93
N ALA A 222 -5.80 20.44 -16.51
CA ALA A 222 -5.40 19.97 -15.18
C ALA A 222 -5.99 20.84 -14.06
N LEU A 223 -5.97 22.17 -14.23
CA LEU A 223 -6.50 23.13 -13.27
C LEU A 223 -8.03 23.07 -13.20
N ASP A 224 -8.69 22.93 -14.35
CA ASP A 224 -10.14 22.81 -14.42
C ASP A 224 -10.60 21.50 -13.76
N PHE A 225 -9.92 20.39 -14.05
CA PHE A 225 -10.18 19.11 -13.39
C PHE A 225 -9.99 19.20 -11.87
N PHE A 226 -8.87 19.78 -11.41
CA PHE A 226 -8.63 19.96 -9.98
C PHE A 226 -9.73 20.81 -9.33
N ARG A 227 -10.15 21.91 -9.95
CA ARG A 227 -11.23 22.77 -9.42
C ARG A 227 -12.54 22.01 -9.27
N ASP A 228 -12.85 21.12 -10.20
CA ASP A 228 -14.10 20.35 -10.16
C ASP A 228 -14.06 19.20 -9.13
N HIS A 229 -12.87 18.78 -8.70
CA HIS A 229 -12.66 17.61 -7.83
C HIS A 229 -11.99 17.93 -6.46
N HIS A 230 -11.63 19.18 -6.18
CA HIS A 230 -10.84 19.54 -4.99
C HIS A 230 -11.50 19.24 -3.64
N GLU A 231 -12.82 19.11 -3.57
CA GLU A 231 -13.54 18.79 -2.32
C GLU A 231 -13.26 17.36 -1.82
N SER A 232 -12.79 16.48 -2.71
CA SER A 232 -12.42 15.10 -2.41
C SER A 232 -11.07 14.97 -1.68
N TRP A 233 -10.31 16.08 -1.56
CA TRP A 233 -8.90 16.11 -1.13
C TRP A 233 -8.66 16.51 0.32
#